data_AF-A0A0F9N9P7-F1
#
_entry.id   AF-A0A0F9N9P7-F1
#
_cell.length_a   1.000
_cell.length_b   1.000
_cell.length_c   1.000
_cell.angle_alpha   90.00
_cell.angle_beta   90.00
_cell.angle_gamma   90.00
#
_symmetry.space_group_name_H-M   'P 1'
#
loop_
_entity.id
_entity.type
_entity.pdbx_description
1 polymer ?
#
loop_
_entity_poly.entity_id
_entity_poly.type
_entity_poly.pdbx_seq_one_letter_code
_entity_poly.pdbx_strand_id
1 'polypeptide(L)' 'MKITGAKWTPQVNMLLISCLCGNEFLHRSDRWKPKCPKCRTVGHLKQLREDYAFNQLQLF' A
#
# COMPACT_ATOMS: atom_id res chain seq x y z
N MET A 1 7.89 -3.05 -1.08
CA MET A 1 6.72 -2.18 -1.40
C MET A 1 6.47 -1.34 -0.18
N LYS A 2 5.82 -0.18 -0.31
CA LYS A 2 5.43 0.64 0.84
C LYS A 2 4.10 1.34 0.58
N ILE A 3 3.27 1.47 1.60
CA ILE A 3 2.10 2.35 1.53
C ILE A 3 2.63 3.78 1.65
N THR A 4 2.29 4.64 0.70
CA THR A 4 2.67 6.06 0.69
C THR A 4 1.50 6.95 1.07
N GLY A 5 0.27 6.44 0.99
CA GLY A 5 -0.90 7.17 1.43
C GLY A 5 -2.18 6.35 1.33
N ALA A 6 -3.28 7.01 1.64
CA ALA A 6 -4.62 6.45 1.51
C ALA A 6 -5.54 7.46 0.82
N LYS A 7 -6.48 6.96 0.02
CA LYS A 7 -7.52 7.72 -0.63
C LYS A 7 -8.87 7.11 -0.27
N TRP A 8 -9.76 7.93 0.28
CA TRP A 8 -11.13 7.54 0.54
C TRP A 8 -11.92 7.52 -0.77
N THR A 9 -12.74 6.48 -0.96
CA THR A 9 -13.76 6.46 -2.00
C THR A 9 -15.08 6.00 -1.38
N PRO A 10 -16.25 6.38 -1.94
CA PRO A 10 -17.55 6.04 -1.35
C PRO A 10 -17.79 4.54 -1.17
N GLN A 11 -17.14 3.69 -1.99
CA GLN A 11 -17.33 2.24 -1.97
C GLN A 11 -16.24 1.51 -1.18
N VAL A 12 -14.98 1.96 -1.28
CA VAL A 12 -13.85 1.27 -0.66
C VAL A 12 -12.67 2.20 -0.44
N ASN A 13 -11.95 2.03 0.66
CA ASN A 13 -10.71 2.75 0.88
C ASN A 13 -9.61 2.21 -0.04
N MET A 14 -8.92 3.11 -0.70
CA MET A 14 -7.81 2.82 -1.59
C MET A 14 -6.51 3.16 -0.89
N LEU A 15 -5.52 2.29 -1.00
CA LEU A 15 -4.17 2.49 -0.52
C LEU A 15 -3.29 2.84 -1.71
N LEU A 16 -2.52 3.92 -1.60
CA LEU A 16 -1.48 4.24 -2.56
C LEU A 16 -0.23 3.43 -2.18
N ILE A 17 0.20 2.56 -3.07
CA ILE A 17 1.33 1.66 -2.85
C ILE A 17 2.43 1.98 -3.86
N SER A 18 3.63 2.24 -3.34
CA SER A 18 4.84 2.41 -4.12
C SER A 18 5.62 1.09 -4.17
N CYS A 19 5.94 0.63 -5.38
CA CYS A 19 6.73 -0.57 -5.63
C CYS A 19 8.22 -0.23 -5.80
N LEU A 20 9.09 -1.21 -5.53
CA LEU A 20 10.54 -1.05 -5.70
C LEU A 20 10.94 -0.82 -7.16
N CYS A 21 10.12 -1.23 -8.13
CA CYS A 21 10.34 -0.94 -9.55
C CYS A 21 10.01 0.51 -9.96
N GLY A 22 9.76 1.39 -8.99
CA GLY A 22 9.39 2.79 -9.19
C GLY A 22 7.93 3.01 -9.63
N ASN A 23 7.10 1.96 -9.68
CA ASN A 23 5.70 2.10 -10.06
C ASN A 23 4.83 2.36 -8.82
N GLU A 24 3.95 3.35 -8.91
CA GLU A 24 2.92 3.60 -7.91
C GLU A 24 1.55 3.16 -8.44
N PHE A 25 0.74 2.57 -7.57
CA PHE A 25 -0.58 2.10 -7.95
C PHE A 25 -1.53 2.12 -6.76
N LEU A 26 -2.83 2.17 -7.07
CA LEU A 26 -3.88 2.06 -6.08
C LEU A 26 -4.24 0.60 -5.86
N HIS A 27 -4.37 0.23 -4.60
CA HIS A 27 -4.80 -1.09 -4.17
C HIS A 27 -5.94 -0.97 -3.18
N ARG A 28 -6.96 -1.82 -3.29
CA ARG A 28 -8.09 -1.76 -2.36
C ARG A 28 -7.66 -2.24 -0.97
N SER A 29 -8.06 -1.51 0.07
CA SER A 29 -7.70 -1.83 1.45
C SER A 29 -8.28 -3.16 1.95
N ASP A 30 -9.38 -3.63 1.37
CA ASP A 30 -10.03 -4.90 1.73
C ASP A 30 -9.36 -6.12 1.10
N ARG A 31 -8.39 -5.95 0.18
CA ARG A 31 -7.68 -7.05 -0.50
C ARG A 31 -6.32 -7.33 0.13
N TRP A 32 -5.95 -8.59 0.21
CA TRP A 32 -4.82 -9.06 1.03
C TRP A 32 -3.45 -9.00 0.34
N LYS A 33 -3.43 -9.17 -0.99
CA LYS A 33 -2.20 -9.32 -1.78
C LYS A 33 -2.08 -8.20 -2.82
N PRO A 34 -1.43 -7.08 -2.51
CA PRO A 34 -1.10 -6.08 -3.51
C PRO A 34 -0.12 -6.66 -4.53
N LYS A 35 -0.48 -6.55 -5.81
CA LYS A 35 0.35 -6.99 -6.93
C LYS A 35 0.69 -5.79 -7.80
N CYS A 36 1.98 -5.55 -8.01
CA CYS A 36 2.42 -4.47 -8.89
C CYS A 36 1.96 -4.76 -10.33
N PRO A 37 1.29 -3.84 -11.02
CA PRO A 37 0.88 -4.05 -12.41
C PRO A 37 2.08 -4.10 -13.37
N LYS A 38 3.20 -3.45 -13.04
CA LYS A 38 4.39 -3.37 -13.89
C LYS A 38 5.31 -4.59 -13.78
N CYS A 39 5.91 -4.79 -12.60
CA CYS A 39 6.87 -5.89 -12.39
C CYS A 39 6.25 -7.18 -11.83
N ARG A 40 4.92 -7.19 -11.59
CA ARG A 40 4.15 -8.32 -11.05
C ARG A 40 4.58 -8.83 -9.67
N THR A 41 5.51 -8.15 -8.99
CA THR A 41 5.87 -8.44 -7.60
C THR A 41 4.62 -8.38 -6.72
N VAL A 42 4.51 -9.36 -5.81
CA VAL A 42 3.40 -9.46 -4.86
C VAL A 42 3.91 -9.10 -3.47
N GLY A 43 3.23 -8.20 -2.80
CA GLY A 43 3.46 -7.89 -1.38
C GLY A 43 2.41 -8.53 -0.48
N HIS A 44 2.67 -8.51 0.82
CA HIS A 44 1.69 -8.88 1.85
C HIS A 44 1.13 -7.63 2.51
N LEU A 45 -0.18 -7.37 2.38
CA LEU A 45 -0.76 -6.11 2.87
C LEU A 45 -0.59 -5.92 4.38
N LYS A 46 -0.62 -7.01 5.17
CA LYS A 46 -0.45 -6.95 6.62
C LYS A 46 0.89 -6.30 7.01
N GLN A 47 1.99 -6.81 6.45
CA GLN A 47 3.32 -6.27 6.71
C GLN A 47 3.44 -4.80 6.28
N LEU A 48 2.90 -4.46 5.09
CA LEU A 48 2.92 -3.08 4.61
C LEU A 48 2.15 -2.10 5.53
N ARG A 49 1.11 -2.58 6.22
CA ARG A 49 0.37 -1.77 7.20
C ARG A 49 1.13 -1.60 8.50
N GLU A 50 1.77 -2.66 8.99
CA GLU A 50 2.64 -2.61 10.18
C GLU A 50 3.79 -1.62 9.95
N ASP A 51 4.46 -1.71 8.79
CA ASP A 51 5.51 -0.78 8.38
C ASP A 51 4.98 0.67 8.29
N TYR A 52 3.79 0.88 7.73
CA TYR A 52 3.19 2.20 7.61
C TYR A 52 2.84 2.83 8.96
N ALA A 53 2.23 2.04 9.86
CA ALA A 53 1.87 2.49 11.20
C ALA A 53 3.11 2.83 12.04
N PHE A 54 4.16 2.00 11.96
CA PHE A 54 5.43 2.25 12.62
C PHE A 54 6.06 3.57 12.16
N ASN A 55 6.09 3.83 10.84
CA ASN A 55 6.63 5.07 10.29
C ASN A 55 5.81 6.31 10.66
N GLN A 56 4.49 6.20 10.88
CA GLN A 56 3.67 7.32 11.36
C GLN A 56 3.92 7.67 12.83
N LEU A 57 4.26 6.69 13.66
CA LEU A 57 4.51 6.89 15.09
C LEU A 57 5.87 7.55 15.38
N GLN A 58 6.85 7.44 14.48
CA GLN A 58 8.16 8.11 14.62
C GLN A 58 8.14 9.60 14.25
N LEU A 59 7.01 10.12 13.79
CA LEU A 59 6.81 11.54 13.49
C LEU A 59 6.23 12.33 14.68
N PHE A 60 6.12 11.70 15.86
CA PHE A 60 5.71 12.31 17.12
C PHE A 60 6.82 12.23 18.16
#